data_AF-A0A0L6VZP7-F1
#
_entry.id   AF-A0A0L6VZP7-F1
#
_cell.length_a   1.000
_cell.length_b   1.000
_cell.length_c   1.000
_cell.angle_alpha   90.00
_cell.angle_beta   90.00
_cell.angle_gamma   90.00
#
_symmetry.space_group_name_H-M   'P 1'
#
loop_
_entity.id
_entity.type
_entity.pdbx_description
1 polymer ?
#
loop_
_entity_poly.entity_id
_entity_poly.type
_entity_poly.pdbx_seq_one_letter_code
_entity_poly.pdbx_strand_id
1 'polypeptide(L)'
;MSVAYKLNTYQGEKGTVTVYTSLCKGCGLCIQKCPKECLKWSNHLGIYGTPSVEPDMEICIACGTCQNVCPDCAISVQRNK
;
A
#
# COMPACT_ATOMS: atom_id res chain seq x y z
N MET A 1 -17.65 8.87 -16.06
CA MET A 1 -17.86 8.19 -14.76
C MET A 1 -16.55 8.23 -13.97
N SER A 2 -16.27 9.34 -13.27
CA SER A 2 -15.08 9.45 -12.42
C SER A 2 -15.44 8.95 -11.02
N VAL A 3 -15.24 7.66 -10.76
CA VAL A 3 -15.30 7.13 -9.40
C VAL A 3 -14.04 7.65 -8.69
N ALA A 4 -14.22 8.61 -7.78
CA ALA A 4 -13.13 9.10 -6.94
C ALA A 4 -12.78 7.99 -5.92
N TYR A 5 -11.83 7.12 -6.29
CA TYR A 5 -11.32 6.10 -5.38
C TYR A 5 -10.59 6.78 -4.23
N LYS A 6 -10.97 6.46 -2.99
CA LYS A 6 -10.19 6.84 -1.81
C LYS A 6 -8.83 6.15 -1.92
N LEU A 7 -7.76 6.94 -1.90
CA LEU A 7 -6.38 6.51 -2.02
C LEU A 7 -5.49 7.36 -1.11
N ASN A 8 -4.45 6.73 -0.58
CA ASN A 8 -3.40 7.38 0.21
C ASN A 8 -2.08 7.22 -0.55
N THR A 9 -1.35 8.32 -0.72
CA THR A 9 -0.04 8.31 -1.39
C THR A 9 1.05 8.65 -0.40
N TYR A 10 2.08 7.83 -0.39
CA TYR A 10 3.25 7.93 0.48
C TYR A 10 4.48 8.16 -0.39
N GLN A 11 5.12 9.31 -0.22
CA GLN A 11 6.31 9.71 -0.96
C GLN A 11 7.55 9.38 -0.13
N GLY A 12 8.57 8.80 -0.77
CA GLY A 12 9.87 8.56 -0.16
C GLY A 12 11.00 8.77 -1.17
N GLU A 13 12.23 8.77 -0.68
CA GLU A 13 13.41 9.06 -1.51
C GLU A 13 13.55 8.07 -2.68
N LYS A 14 13.33 6.78 -2.41
CA LYS A 14 13.53 5.68 -3.37
C LYS A 14 12.32 5.46 -4.30
N GLY A 15 11.16 6.00 -3.97
CA GLY A 15 9.93 5.77 -4.71
C GLY A 15 8.68 6.26 -3.99
N THR A 16 7.56 6.17 -4.70
CA THR A 16 6.22 6.53 -4.24
C THR A 16 5.37 5.27 -4.13
N VAL A 17 4.66 5.11 -3.02
CA VAL A 17 3.71 4.01 -2.80
C VAL A 17 2.31 4.60 -2.67
N THR A 18 1.38 4.15 -3.51
CA THR A 18 -0.03 4.54 -3.46
C THR A 18 -0.86 3.35 -3.01
N VAL A 19 -1.64 3.51 -1.94
CA VAL A 19 -2.56 2.52 -1.41
C VAL A 19 -3.99 2.96 -1.71
N TYR A 20 -4.69 2.19 -2.52
CA TYR A 20 -6.11 2.38 -2.84
C TYR A 20 -6.94 1.76 -1.71
N THR A 21 -7.29 2.55 -0.71
CA THR A 21 -8.06 2.09 0.46
C THR A 21 -9.42 1.52 0.07
N SER A 22 -10.02 2.05 -0.98
CA SER A 22 -11.25 1.54 -1.60
C SER A 22 -11.13 0.13 -2.21
N LEU A 23 -9.92 -0.38 -2.48
CA LEU A 23 -9.68 -1.75 -2.95
C LEU A 23 -9.09 -2.65 -1.86
N CYS A 24 -8.50 -2.05 -0.82
CA CYS A 24 -7.86 -2.79 0.26
C CYS A 24 -8.90 -3.53 1.11
N LYS A 25 -8.80 -4.87 1.16
CA LYS A 25 -9.63 -5.74 2.00
C LYS A 25 -9.06 -6.02 3.39
N GLY A 26 -7.87 -5.48 3.71
CA GLY A 26 -7.22 -5.72 5.00
C GLY A 26 -6.74 -7.16 5.23
N CYS A 27 -6.33 -7.89 4.18
CA CYS A 27 -5.90 -9.29 4.31
C CYS A 27 -4.50 -9.50 4.94
N GLY A 28 -3.65 -8.46 4.97
CA GLY A 28 -2.34 -8.50 5.63
C GLY A 28 -1.22 -9.22 4.87
N LEU A 29 -1.49 -9.79 3.69
CA LEU A 29 -0.49 -10.51 2.88
C LEU A 29 0.71 -9.62 2.50
N CYS A 30 0.45 -8.35 2.17
CA CYS A 30 1.50 -7.40 1.83
C CYS A 30 2.44 -7.09 3.00
N ILE A 31 1.92 -7.07 4.23
CA ILE A 31 2.72 -6.91 5.46
C ILE A 31 3.66 -8.10 5.62
N GLN A 32 3.11 -9.33 5.58
CA GLN A 32 3.89 -10.55 5.79
C GLN A 32 4.96 -10.80 4.72
N LYS A 33 4.75 -10.32 3.50
CA LYS A 33 5.65 -10.59 2.38
C LYS A 33 6.62 -9.44 2.11
N CYS A 34 6.53 -8.35 2.86
CA CYS A 34 7.48 -7.25 2.73
C CYS A 34 8.87 -7.68 3.22
N PRO A 35 9.90 -7.68 2.36
CA PRO A 35 11.24 -8.13 2.75
C PRO A 35 11.94 -7.19 3.75
N LYS A 36 11.40 -5.99 3.94
CA LYS A 36 11.89 -4.98 4.88
C LYS A 36 10.92 -4.72 6.03
N GLU A 37 9.81 -5.45 6.09
CA GLU A 37 8.80 -5.34 7.16
C GLU A 37 8.34 -3.89 7.43
N CYS A 38 8.35 -3.04 6.39
CA CYS A 38 8.06 -1.62 6.51
C CYS A 38 6.56 -1.29 6.45
N LEU A 39 5.67 -2.27 6.28
CA LEU A 39 4.23 -2.05 6.17
C LEU A 39 3.55 -2.28 7.52
N LYS A 40 2.69 -1.35 7.93
CA LYS A 40 1.91 -1.41 9.17
C LYS A 40 0.41 -1.21 8.88
N TRP A 41 -0.43 -1.54 9.85
CA TRP A 41 -1.85 -1.19 9.78
C TRP A 41 -2.02 0.30 10.01
N SER A 42 -2.74 0.95 9.10
CA SER A 42 -3.09 2.36 9.21
C SER A 42 -4.41 2.53 9.99
N ASN A 43 -4.68 3.77 10.38
CA ASN A 43 -5.98 4.16 10.93
C ASN A 43 -7.07 4.37 9.87
N HIS A 44 -6.73 4.25 8.57
CA HIS A 44 -7.68 4.42 7.48
C HIS A 44 -8.39 3.11 7.19
N LEU A 45 -9.72 3.14 7.24
CA LEU A 45 -10.55 1.99 6.93
C LEU A 45 -10.67 1.79 5.40
N GLY A 46 -10.54 0.54 4.98
CA GLY A 46 -10.80 0.09 3.62
C GLY A 46 -12.27 -0.22 3.36
N ILE A 47 -12.56 -0.85 2.22
CA ILE A 47 -13.94 -1.05 1.73
C ILE A 47 -14.85 -1.83 2.69
N TYR A 48 -14.30 -2.78 3.44
CA TYR A 48 -15.05 -3.61 4.39
C TYR A 48 -14.98 -3.10 5.84
N GLY A 49 -14.51 -1.87 6.07
CA GLY A 49 -14.27 -1.38 7.43
C GLY A 49 -13.05 -2.00 8.11
N THR A 50 -12.22 -2.73 7.37
CA THR A 50 -10.94 -3.28 7.83
C THR A 50 -9.85 -2.22 7.74
N PRO A 51 -8.84 -2.21 8.63
CA PRO A 51 -7.71 -1.29 8.49
C PRO A 51 -6.99 -1.54 7.16
N SER A 52 -6.69 -0.45 6.45
CA SER A 52 -5.78 -0.47 5.30
C SER A 52 -4.33 -0.42 5.77
N VAL A 53 -3.38 -0.53 4.84
CA VAL A 53 -1.94 -0.56 5.17
C VAL A 53 -1.26 0.77 4.89
N GLU A 54 -0.27 1.11 5.70
CA GLU A 54 0.61 2.25 5.51
C GLU A 54 2.09 1.79 5.47
N PRO A 55 2.87 2.23 4.47
CA PRO A 55 4.31 1.98 4.42
C PRO A 55 5.08 3.04 5.20
N ASP A 56 6.09 2.59 5.93
CA ASP A 56 7.18 3.42 6.44
C ASP A 56 8.15 3.73 5.29
N MET A 57 8.11 4.98 4.80
CA MET A 57 8.87 5.39 3.63
C MET A 57 10.37 5.59 3.90
N GLU A 58 10.81 5.67 5.16
CA GLU A 58 12.23 5.73 5.51
C GLU A 58 12.90 4.36 5.28
N ILE A 59 12.17 3.28 5.58
CA ILE A 59 12.63 1.90 5.44
C ILE A 59 12.33 1.34 4.04
N CYS A 60 11.24 1.80 3.43
CA CYS A 60 10.79 1.31 2.13
C CYS A 60 11.87 1.45 1.04
N ILE A 61 12.12 0.36 0.33
CA ILE A 61 13.09 0.31 -0.79
C ILE A 61 12.41 0.34 -2.17
N ALA A 62 11.10 0.60 -2.23
CA ALA A 62 10.30 0.62 -3.46
C ALA A 62 10.50 -0.65 -4.34
N CYS A 63 10.56 -1.84 -3.71
CA CYS A 63 10.82 -3.11 -4.41
C CYS A 63 9.63 -3.67 -5.19
N GLY A 64 8.40 -3.24 -4.89
CA GLY A 64 7.19 -3.70 -5.59
C GLY A 64 6.60 -5.03 -5.11
N THR A 65 7.21 -5.72 -4.13
CA THR A 65 6.69 -7.01 -3.62
C THR A 65 5.25 -6.91 -3.10
N CYS A 66 4.93 -5.83 -2.38
CA CYS A 66 3.59 -5.59 -1.85
C CYS A 66 2.53 -5.38 -2.93
N GLN A 67 2.89 -4.77 -4.06
CA GLN A 67 2.03 -4.65 -5.24
C GLN A 67 1.80 -6.01 -5.88
N ASN A 68 2.85 -6.81 -6.08
CA ASN A 68 2.75 -8.10 -6.76
C ASN A 68 1.97 -9.16 -5.97
N VAL A 69 2.03 -9.12 -4.64
CA VAL A 69 1.32 -10.08 -3.79
C VAL A 69 -0.11 -9.69 -3.48
N CYS A 70 -0.51 -8.45 -3.76
CA CYS A 70 -1.86 -7.98 -3.47
C CYS A 70 -2.84 -8.62 -4.48
N PRO A 71 -3.78 -9.49 -4.04
CA PRO A 71 -4.71 -10.14 -4.95
C PRO A 71 -5.73 -9.17 -5.55
N ASP A 72 -5.95 -8.03 -4.90
CA ASP A 72 -6.93 -7.00 -5.29
C ASP A 72 -6.28 -5.78 -5.98
N CYS A 73 -4.97 -5.84 -6.28
CA CYS A 73 -4.22 -4.73 -6.88
C CYS A 73 -4.37 -3.39 -6.13
N ALA A 74 -4.57 -3.44 -4.81
CA ALA A 74 -4.84 -2.27 -3.98
C ALA A 74 -3.59 -1.41 -3.67
N ILE A 75 -2.41 -1.82 -4.12
CA ILE A 75 -1.14 -1.13 -3.86
C ILE A 75 -0.42 -0.92 -5.19
N SER A 76 0.04 0.30 -5.44
CA SER A 76 0.89 0.68 -6.56
C SER A 76 2.21 1.23 -6.04
N VAL A 77 3.32 0.81 -6.63
CA VAL A 77 4.68 1.22 -6.28
C VAL A 77 5.36 1.78 -7.53
N GLN A 78 5.75 3.04 -7.47
CA GLN A 78 6.53 3.71 -8.50
C GLN A 78 7.92 4.00 -7.96
N ARG A 79 8.96 3.50 -8.63
CA ARG A 79 10.35 3.76 -8.25
C ARG A 79 10.80 5.09 -8.86
N ASN A 80 11.35 5.97 -8.02
CA ASN A 80 11.95 7.21 -8.51
C ASN A 80 13.27 6.84 -9.20
N LYS A 81 13.44 7.26 -10.46
CA LYS A 81 14.67 7.02 -11.24
C LYS A 81 15.76 7.99 -10.86
#